data_AF-A0AAE0T6G7-F1
#
_entry.id   AF-A0AAE0T6G7-F1
#
_cell.length_a   1.000
_cell.length_b   1.000
_cell.length_c   1.000
_cell.angle_alpha   90.00
_cell.angle_beta   90.00
_cell.angle_gamma   90.00
#
_symmetry.space_group_name_H-M   'P 1'
#
loop_
_entity.id
_entity.type
_entity.pdbx_description
1 polymer ?
#
loop_
_entity_poly.entity_id
_entity_poly.type
_entity_poly.pdbx_seq_one_letter_code
_entity_poly.pdbx_strand_id
1 'polypeptide(L)'
;MHEVNSLILPYLQFHSICDDDAESILKPSEPGKGLIWRLKYGIRKRDPDKQSQKLSLGPSACKDLSKILEQFHGGSTAEGTYTAESDLDRMMVIPDINVHTAQTVPERVRGHIFLLDTSGSRPGFGRLRLMQLDNTEYQLFIGYNVNIREMLQDTNDGTYLSSDKFSNVFVSIGGSMNLGVSSYYRHGPCATAVHQNFHGYVMGKPGLTLEADIVHALQCDQWPVEAKEWITRERLHNWPPEKVVEKISHQKCHAVPIGDARSRLYSLE
;
A
#
# COMPACT_ATOMS: atom_id res chain seq x y z
N MET A 1 -1.94 -21.08 44.03
CA MET A 1 -3.19 -21.47 43.36
C MET A 1 -4.10 -20.27 43.32
N HIS A 2 -4.11 -19.55 42.20
CA HIS A 2 -5.25 -18.78 41.71
C HIS A 2 -5.00 -18.56 40.22
N GLU A 3 -5.75 -19.31 39.41
CA GLU A 3 -5.86 -19.16 37.97
C GLU A 3 -6.51 -17.82 37.66
N VAL A 4 -5.94 -17.09 36.70
CA VAL A 4 -6.66 -16.06 35.94
C VAL A 4 -6.73 -16.55 34.51
N ASN A 5 -7.77 -17.32 34.23
CA ASN A 5 -8.31 -17.50 32.89
C ASN A 5 -9.17 -16.27 32.59
N SER A 6 -8.78 -15.45 31.61
CA SER A 6 -9.76 -14.63 30.91
C SER A 6 -9.25 -14.14 29.55
N LEU A 7 -9.81 -14.77 28.51
CA LEU A 7 -10.30 -14.14 27.28
C LEU A 7 -9.26 -13.65 26.27
N ILE A 8 -8.82 -14.61 25.46
CA ILE A 8 -8.46 -14.43 24.05
C ILE A 8 -9.68 -13.84 23.33
N LEU A 9 -9.63 -12.57 22.94
CA LEU A 9 -10.61 -11.96 22.03
C LEU A 9 -10.23 -12.31 20.57
N PRO A 10 -11.23 -12.60 19.72
CA PRO A 10 -11.01 -13.24 18.44
C PRO A 10 -10.47 -12.28 17.38
N TYR A 11 -9.61 -12.84 16.52
CA TYR A 11 -9.37 -12.44 15.14
C TYR A 11 -10.48 -11.55 14.54
N LEU A 12 -10.22 -10.24 14.42
CA LEU A 12 -10.96 -9.37 13.51
C LEU A 12 -10.36 -9.56 12.11
N GLN A 13 -10.87 -10.57 11.43
CA GLN A 13 -10.64 -10.80 10.01
C GLN A 13 -11.42 -9.73 9.24
N PHE A 14 -10.78 -8.60 8.92
CA PHE A 14 -11.34 -7.57 8.05
C PHE A 14 -11.58 -8.16 6.66
N HIS A 15 -12.81 -8.61 6.41
CA HIS A 15 -13.27 -8.85 5.05
C HIS A 15 -13.31 -7.50 4.33
N SER A 16 -12.75 -7.44 3.13
CA SER A 16 -12.85 -6.26 2.27
C SER A 16 -14.32 -5.92 2.06
N ILE A 17 -14.76 -4.83 2.65
CA ILE A 17 -16.02 -4.19 2.27
C ILE A 17 -15.68 -3.48 0.96
N CYS A 18 -15.94 -4.15 -0.17
CA CYS A 18 -16.02 -3.47 -1.46
C CYS A 18 -17.39 -2.77 -1.44
N ASP A 19 -17.38 -1.45 -1.25
CA ASP A 19 -18.58 -0.61 -1.24
C ASP A 19 -19.23 -0.61 -2.63
N ASP A 20 -20.22 -1.47 -2.80
CA ASP A 20 -21.25 -1.39 -3.84
C ASP A 20 -22.51 -2.01 -3.24
N ASP A 21 -23.19 -1.29 -2.33
CA ASP A 21 -24.63 -1.45 -2.02
C ASP A 21 -25.05 -0.42 -0.95
N ALA A 22 -25.22 0.84 -1.35
CA ALA A 22 -25.85 1.86 -0.51
C ALA A 22 -26.92 2.65 -1.26
N GLU A 23 -27.97 1.97 -1.71
CA GLU A 23 -29.28 2.61 -1.89
C GLU A 23 -30.40 1.66 -1.44
N SER A 24 -30.85 1.80 -0.19
CA SER A 24 -32.20 1.37 0.19
C SER A 24 -32.89 2.50 0.96
N ILE A 25 -33.92 3.05 0.34
CA ILE A 25 -34.79 4.12 0.82
C ILE A 25 -35.40 3.73 2.18
N LEU A 26 -35.08 4.50 3.22
CA LEU A 26 -35.78 4.44 4.51
C LEU A 26 -37.18 5.05 4.36
N LYS A 27 -38.23 4.25 4.55
CA LYS A 27 -39.53 4.73 5.01
C LYS A 27 -39.84 4.08 6.36
N PRO A 28 -40.40 4.82 7.34
CA PRO A 28 -40.68 4.25 8.65
C PRO A 28 -41.84 3.26 8.54
N SER A 29 -41.66 2.05 9.09
CA SER A 29 -42.74 1.10 9.31
C SER A 29 -43.15 1.09 10.78
N GLU A 30 -44.45 1.05 11.03
CA GLU A 30 -45.10 0.99 12.34
C GLU A 30 -44.63 -0.20 13.22
N PRO A 31 -44.77 -0.10 14.56
CA PRO A 31 -44.30 -1.13 15.47
C PRO A 31 -45.22 -2.35 15.45
N GLY A 32 -44.66 -3.55 15.21
CA GLY A 32 -45.27 -4.81 15.68
C GLY A 32 -45.49 -5.96 14.69
N LYS A 33 -44.85 -6.01 13.51
CA LYS A 33 -44.93 -7.20 12.64
C LYS A 33 -43.57 -7.67 12.14
N GLY A 34 -43.25 -8.94 12.40
CA GLY A 34 -42.01 -9.60 12.01
C GLY A 34 -41.81 -9.63 10.49
N LEU A 35 -40.56 -9.49 10.05
CA LEU A 35 -40.16 -9.37 8.65
C LEU A 35 -39.92 -10.74 8.01
N ILE A 36 -40.69 -11.04 6.97
CA ILE A 36 -40.36 -12.01 5.90
C ILE A 36 -39.90 -11.18 4.70
N TRP A 37 -38.65 -11.36 4.25
CA TRP A 37 -38.11 -10.64 3.10
C TRP A 37 -38.36 -11.39 1.79
N ARG A 38 -38.99 -10.73 0.80
CA ARG A 38 -38.94 -11.11 -0.62
C ARG A 38 -38.38 -9.94 -1.42
N LEU A 39 -37.26 -10.14 -2.10
CA LEU A 39 -36.75 -9.21 -3.12
C LEU A 39 -37.58 -9.33 -4.42
N LYS A 40 -37.91 -8.20 -5.03
CA LYS A 40 -38.48 -8.11 -6.39
C LYS A 40 -37.63 -7.13 -7.20
N TYR A 41 -36.92 -7.63 -8.21
CA TYR A 41 -36.10 -6.80 -9.11
C TYR A 41 -36.96 -6.16 -10.20
N GLY A 42 -36.82 -4.85 -10.42
CA GLY A 42 -37.41 -4.11 -11.52
C GLY A 42 -36.33 -3.46 -12.39
N ILE A 43 -36.22 -3.87 -13.66
CA ILE A 43 -35.24 -3.36 -14.63
C ILE A 43 -35.82 -2.11 -15.31
N ARG A 44 -35.15 -0.96 -15.23
CA ARG A 44 -35.34 0.17 -16.16
C ARG A 44 -34.34 0.05 -17.31
N LYS A 45 -34.83 0.01 -18.55
CA LYS A 45 -34.01 0.06 -19.77
C LYS A 45 -33.35 1.44 -19.92
N ARG A 46 -32.07 1.47 -20.28
CA ARG A 46 -31.30 2.68 -20.61
C ARG A 46 -30.79 2.58 -22.06
N ASP A 47 -30.71 3.75 -22.69
CA ASP A 47 -30.43 4.10 -24.10
C ASP A 47 -29.15 3.46 -24.70
N PRO A 48 -29.12 2.97 -25.96
CA PRO A 48 -28.00 2.19 -26.51
C PRO A 48 -26.72 2.96 -26.91
N ASP A 49 -26.76 4.30 -27.03
CA ASP A 49 -25.72 5.04 -27.79
C ASP A 49 -24.66 5.79 -26.96
N LYS A 50 -24.30 5.29 -25.76
CA LYS A 50 -23.10 5.77 -25.04
C LYS A 50 -22.23 4.62 -24.56
N GLN A 51 -21.39 4.09 -25.44
CA GLN A 51 -20.25 3.26 -25.04
C GLN A 51 -19.19 4.13 -24.35
N SER A 52 -19.29 4.19 -23.03
CA SER A 52 -18.11 4.34 -22.17
C SER A 52 -17.86 2.98 -21.56
N GLN A 53 -16.73 2.35 -21.87
CA GLN A 53 -16.32 1.09 -21.23
C GLN A 53 -16.07 1.37 -19.74
N LYS A 54 -17.11 1.21 -18.92
CA LYS A 54 -16.94 0.98 -17.48
C LYS A 54 -16.48 -0.46 -17.32
N LEU A 55 -15.19 -0.67 -17.04
CA LEU A 55 -14.75 -1.93 -16.45
C LEU A 55 -15.30 -1.97 -15.01
N SER A 56 -16.48 -2.58 -14.83
CA SER A 56 -16.95 -2.95 -13.50
C SER A 56 -16.18 -4.21 -13.08
N LEU A 57 -15.21 -4.05 -12.18
CA LEU A 57 -14.54 -5.18 -11.55
C LEU A 57 -15.53 -5.81 -10.57
N GLY A 58 -15.98 -7.04 -10.87
CA GLY A 58 -16.94 -7.74 -10.02
C GLY A 58 -16.34 -8.15 -8.67
N PRO A 59 -17.17 -8.52 -7.66
CA PRO A 59 -16.72 -8.91 -6.32
C PRO A 59 -15.73 -10.08 -6.28
N SER A 60 -15.74 -10.93 -7.33
CA SER A 60 -14.76 -12.00 -7.52
C SER A 60 -13.36 -11.49 -7.83
N ALA A 61 -13.23 -10.38 -8.56
CA ALA A 61 -11.95 -9.75 -8.85
C ALA A 61 -11.34 -9.21 -7.54
N CYS A 62 -12.10 -8.45 -6.74
CA CYS A 62 -11.72 -7.88 -5.43
C CYS A 62 -11.03 -8.92 -4.51
N LYS A 63 -11.54 -10.17 -4.45
CA LYS A 63 -10.95 -11.25 -3.63
C LYS A 63 -9.64 -11.81 -4.19
N ASP A 64 -9.47 -11.88 -5.50
CA ASP A 64 -8.21 -12.26 -6.15
C ASP A 64 -7.15 -11.15 -6.05
N LEU A 65 -7.54 -9.87 -5.93
CA LEU A 65 -6.59 -8.74 -5.80
C LEU A 65 -5.75 -8.81 -4.50
N SER A 66 -6.37 -9.29 -3.41
CA SER A 66 -5.67 -9.48 -2.13
C SER A 66 -4.57 -10.56 -2.18
N LYS A 67 -4.60 -11.43 -3.20
CA LYS A 67 -3.54 -12.42 -3.46
C LYS A 67 -2.43 -11.88 -4.37
N ILE A 68 -2.63 -10.74 -5.02
CA ILE A 68 -1.74 -10.19 -6.05
C ILE A 68 -0.78 -9.13 -5.48
N LEU A 69 -1.22 -8.33 -4.49
CA LEU A 69 -0.41 -7.30 -3.85
C LEU A 69 -0.28 -7.58 -2.34
N GLU A 70 0.95 -7.77 -1.87
CA GLU A 70 1.25 -7.89 -0.44
C GLU A 70 1.01 -6.54 0.23
N GLN A 71 0.26 -6.55 1.34
CA GLN A 71 -0.18 -5.36 2.04
C GLN A 71 0.17 -5.44 3.52
N PHE A 72 0.76 -4.36 4.04
CA PHE A 72 1.02 -4.20 5.46
C PHE A 72 0.23 -3.02 5.99
N HIS A 73 -0.32 -3.18 7.18
CA HIS A 73 -0.96 -2.10 7.93
C HIS A 73 0.07 -1.57 8.92
N GLY A 74 0.27 -0.26 8.93
CA GLY A 74 1.19 0.42 9.81
C GLY A 74 0.49 1.38 10.77
N GLY A 75 1.32 2.14 11.46
CA GLY A 75 0.90 3.29 12.25
C GLY A 75 -0.06 2.96 13.40
N SER A 76 -0.72 4.00 13.89
CA SER A 76 -1.46 3.95 15.16
C SER A 76 -2.59 2.92 15.16
N THR A 77 -3.22 2.68 14.00
CA THR A 77 -4.27 1.68 13.83
C THR A 77 -3.74 0.25 13.97
N ALA A 78 -2.58 -0.06 13.38
CA ALA A 78 -1.98 -1.40 13.47
C ALA A 78 -1.30 -1.65 14.83
N GLU A 79 -0.80 -0.60 15.47
CA GLU A 79 -0.06 -0.67 16.74
C GLU A 79 -0.95 -0.63 17.98
N GLY A 80 -2.25 -0.41 17.82
CA GLY A 80 -3.21 -0.36 18.93
C GLY A 80 -3.19 0.96 19.72
N THR A 81 -2.71 2.04 19.10
CA THR A 81 -2.59 3.39 19.69
C THR A 81 -3.49 4.42 19.01
N TYR A 82 -4.44 3.95 18.19
CA TYR A 82 -5.32 4.81 17.39
C TYR A 82 -6.23 5.72 18.22
N THR A 83 -6.52 6.89 17.65
CA THR A 83 -7.48 7.86 18.18
C THR A 83 -8.56 8.15 17.13
N ALA A 84 -9.53 9.01 17.44
CA ALA A 84 -10.54 9.42 16.47
C ALA A 84 -9.99 10.29 15.33
N GLU A 85 -8.78 10.84 15.50
CA GLU A 85 -8.08 11.71 14.54
C GLU A 85 -6.99 10.96 13.77
N SER A 86 -6.81 9.66 14.05
CA SER A 86 -5.83 8.83 13.34
C SER A 86 -6.23 8.63 11.88
N ASP A 87 -5.23 8.75 11.02
CA ASP A 87 -5.25 8.31 9.64
C ASP A 87 -5.06 6.79 9.51
N LEU A 88 -5.10 6.32 8.27
CA LEU A 88 -4.87 4.92 7.92
C LEU A 88 -3.56 4.76 7.16
N ASP A 89 -2.56 4.16 7.79
CA ASP A 89 -1.29 3.84 7.15
C ASP A 89 -1.30 2.45 6.49
N ARG A 90 -0.98 2.41 5.20
CA ARG A 90 -0.82 1.17 4.45
C ARG A 90 0.44 1.18 3.60
N MET A 91 1.14 0.06 3.59
CA MET A 91 2.20 -0.22 2.64
C MET A 91 1.71 -1.26 1.64
N MET A 92 1.81 -0.93 0.35
CA MET A 92 1.58 -1.85 -0.76
C MET A 92 2.91 -2.21 -1.40
N VAL A 93 3.26 -3.50 -1.40
CA VAL A 93 4.49 -3.97 -2.05
C VAL A 93 4.21 -4.19 -3.53
N ILE A 94 4.94 -3.48 -4.39
CA ILE A 94 4.79 -3.61 -5.84
C ILE A 94 5.38 -4.94 -6.30
N PRO A 95 4.58 -5.82 -6.94
CA PRO A 95 5.08 -7.06 -7.50
C PRO A 95 6.02 -6.78 -8.68
N ASP A 96 6.88 -7.76 -8.99
CA ASP A 96 7.74 -7.77 -10.18
C ASP A 96 8.77 -6.63 -10.25
N ILE A 97 9.00 -5.88 -9.17
CA ILE A 97 10.15 -5.00 -8.98
C ILE A 97 10.92 -5.49 -7.76
N ASN A 98 12.13 -5.99 -7.98
CA ASN A 98 12.99 -6.57 -6.95
C ASN A 98 14.20 -5.67 -6.70
N VAL A 99 14.49 -5.42 -5.43
CA VAL A 99 15.68 -4.69 -4.99
C VAL A 99 16.66 -5.65 -4.34
N HIS A 100 17.92 -5.53 -4.71
CA HIS A 100 19.02 -6.33 -4.17
C HIS A 100 20.12 -5.44 -3.64
N THR A 101 20.82 -5.89 -2.60
CA THR A 101 22.02 -5.23 -2.07
C THR A 101 23.31 -5.74 -2.71
N ALA A 102 23.25 -6.88 -3.41
CA ALA A 102 24.40 -7.49 -4.07
C ALA A 102 24.50 -7.05 -5.54
N GLN A 103 25.73 -6.81 -6.01
CA GLN A 103 25.98 -6.39 -7.41
C GLN A 103 25.76 -7.51 -8.44
N THR A 104 25.58 -8.75 -7.99
CA THR A 104 25.30 -9.90 -8.85
C THR A 104 23.80 -10.05 -9.06
N VAL A 105 23.36 -10.08 -10.31
CA VAL A 105 21.97 -10.41 -10.64
C VAL A 105 21.72 -11.88 -10.27
N PRO A 106 20.75 -12.19 -9.41
CA PRO A 106 20.46 -13.58 -9.09
C PRO A 106 19.88 -14.30 -10.31
N GLU A 107 20.34 -15.52 -10.56
CA GLU A 107 19.74 -16.34 -11.62
C GLU A 107 18.26 -16.63 -11.32
N ARG A 108 17.40 -16.48 -12.34
CA ARG A 108 15.96 -16.85 -12.31
C ARG A 108 15.02 -15.96 -11.50
N VAL A 109 15.39 -14.72 -11.17
CA VAL A 109 14.44 -13.76 -10.61
C VAL A 109 13.60 -13.15 -11.75
N ARG A 110 12.28 -13.26 -11.63
CA ARG A 110 11.31 -12.64 -12.55
C ARG A 110 11.14 -11.17 -12.20
N GLY A 111 10.90 -10.33 -13.21
CA GLY A 111 10.61 -8.91 -13.03
C GLY A 111 11.84 -8.03 -13.17
N HIS A 112 11.64 -6.74 -12.92
CA HIS A 112 12.68 -5.72 -12.96
C HIS A 112 13.60 -5.86 -11.74
N ILE A 113 14.90 -5.67 -11.95
CA ILE A 113 15.91 -5.86 -10.91
C ILE A 113 16.69 -4.56 -10.73
N PHE A 114 16.72 -4.07 -9.50
CA PHE A 114 17.47 -2.90 -9.08
C PHE A 114 18.51 -3.26 -8.01
N LEU A 115 19.66 -2.61 -8.08
CA LEU A 115 20.68 -2.61 -7.03
C LEU A 115 20.44 -1.41 -6.12
N LEU A 116 20.32 -1.66 -4.81
CA LEU A 116 20.37 -0.63 -3.78
C LEU A 116 21.84 -0.22 -3.55
N ASP A 117 22.22 0.92 -4.13
CA ASP A 117 23.52 1.54 -3.95
C ASP A 117 23.45 2.61 -2.85
N THR A 118 23.94 2.28 -1.67
CA THR A 118 24.06 3.20 -0.54
C THR A 118 25.38 3.99 -0.54
N SER A 119 26.27 3.75 -1.53
CA SER A 119 27.56 4.43 -1.58
C SER A 119 27.38 5.93 -1.81
N GLY A 120 27.97 6.72 -0.91
CA GLY A 120 27.86 8.19 -0.94
C GLY A 120 26.53 8.75 -0.41
N SER A 121 25.54 7.89 -0.15
CA SER A 121 24.24 8.29 0.40
C SER A 121 24.29 8.36 1.93
N ARG A 122 23.38 9.14 2.52
CA ARG A 122 23.28 9.24 4.00
C ARG A 122 22.63 7.99 4.58
N PRO A 123 22.90 7.65 5.86
CA PRO A 123 22.21 6.54 6.52
C PRO A 123 20.69 6.67 6.39
N GLY A 124 20.05 5.60 5.91
CA GLY A 124 18.61 5.56 5.63
C GLY A 124 18.20 5.91 4.20
N PHE A 125 19.13 6.33 3.34
CA PHE A 125 18.91 6.64 1.93
C PHE A 125 19.79 5.76 1.03
N GLY A 126 19.41 5.62 -0.23
CA GLY A 126 20.16 4.84 -1.20
C GLY A 126 19.54 4.90 -2.58
N ARG A 127 20.39 4.79 -3.60
CA ARG A 127 20.00 4.91 -5.00
C ARG A 127 19.62 3.55 -5.56
N LEU A 128 18.50 3.47 -6.29
CA LEU A 128 18.08 2.24 -6.95
C LEU A 128 18.57 2.23 -8.39
N ARG A 129 19.73 1.61 -8.62
CA ARG A 129 20.34 1.47 -9.95
C ARG A 129 19.72 0.30 -10.71
N LEU A 130 19.29 0.54 -11.94
CA LEU A 130 18.75 -0.51 -12.79
C LEU A 130 19.83 -1.52 -13.19
N MET A 131 19.55 -2.81 -12.95
CA MET A 131 20.42 -3.94 -13.33
C MET A 131 19.81 -4.75 -14.48
N GLN A 132 18.50 -4.99 -14.45
CA GLN A 132 17.79 -5.74 -15.47
C GLN A 132 16.39 -5.19 -15.68
N LEU A 133 16.02 -5.00 -16.94
CA LEU A 133 14.62 -4.82 -17.34
C LEU A 133 14.07 -6.14 -17.84
N ASP A 134 12.97 -6.55 -17.25
CA ASP A 134 12.13 -7.58 -17.81
C ASP A 134 11.14 -6.92 -18.77
N ASN A 135 11.09 -7.41 -20.02
CA ASN A 135 10.22 -6.85 -21.06
C ASN A 135 8.83 -7.51 -21.08
N THR A 136 8.53 -8.37 -20.12
CA THR A 136 7.17 -8.88 -19.91
C THR A 136 6.28 -7.69 -19.50
N GLU A 137 5.09 -7.56 -20.11
CA GLU A 137 4.13 -6.53 -19.69
C GLU A 137 3.64 -6.82 -18.27
N TYR A 138 4.07 -6.01 -17.31
CA TYR A 138 3.64 -6.10 -15.92
C TYR A 138 2.53 -5.09 -15.65
N GLN A 139 1.40 -5.59 -15.13
CA GLN A 139 0.42 -4.74 -14.46
C GLN A 139 0.96 -4.41 -13.07
N LEU A 140 1.90 -3.46 -12.98
CA LEU A 140 2.45 -2.98 -11.70
C LEU A 140 1.34 -2.48 -10.76
N PHE A 141 0.19 -2.12 -11.34
CA PHE A 141 -1.04 -1.86 -10.61
C PHE A 141 -2.23 -2.45 -11.39
N ILE A 142 -3.15 -3.13 -10.69
CA ILE A 142 -4.24 -3.89 -11.32
C ILE A 142 -5.04 -2.99 -12.27
N GLY A 143 -5.14 -3.41 -13.54
CA GLY A 143 -5.90 -2.68 -14.56
C GLY A 143 -5.22 -1.44 -15.14
N TYR A 144 -3.99 -1.11 -14.70
CA TYR A 144 -3.18 -0.02 -15.25
C TYR A 144 -1.85 -0.56 -15.76
N ASN A 145 -1.61 -0.37 -17.07
CA ASN A 145 -0.36 -0.77 -17.69
C ASN A 145 0.65 0.35 -17.44
N VAL A 146 1.52 0.14 -16.46
CA VAL A 146 2.50 1.12 -16.01
C VAL A 146 3.85 0.74 -16.58
N ASN A 147 4.42 1.61 -17.41
CA ASN A 147 5.74 1.36 -17.99
C ASN A 147 6.83 1.83 -17.03
N ILE A 148 7.62 0.89 -16.47
CA ILE A 148 8.70 1.23 -15.55
C ILE A 148 9.71 2.22 -16.14
N ARG A 149 9.87 2.24 -17.47
CA ARG A 149 10.79 3.15 -18.17
C ARG A 149 10.43 4.62 -17.96
N GLU A 150 9.16 4.92 -17.73
CA GLU A 150 8.70 6.29 -17.43
C GLU A 150 9.19 6.77 -16.06
N MET A 151 9.53 5.85 -15.15
CA MET A 151 10.05 6.15 -13.81
C MET A 151 11.57 6.20 -13.74
N LEU A 152 12.25 5.80 -14.82
CA LEU A 152 13.71 5.78 -14.86
C LEU A 152 14.29 7.16 -15.17
N GLN A 153 15.51 7.39 -14.71
CA GLN A 153 16.28 8.58 -15.01
C GLN A 153 17.73 8.18 -15.32
N ASP A 154 18.18 8.54 -16.51
CA ASP A 154 19.56 8.34 -16.94
C ASP A 154 20.47 9.42 -16.36
N THR A 155 21.66 8.99 -15.97
CA THR A 155 22.73 9.82 -15.43
C THR A 155 24.06 9.38 -16.06
N ASN A 156 25.16 10.07 -15.73
CA ASN A 156 26.47 9.69 -16.26
C ASN A 156 26.99 8.36 -15.70
N ASP A 157 26.51 7.93 -14.52
CA ASP A 157 26.98 6.75 -13.79
C ASP A 157 26.01 5.56 -13.86
N GLY A 158 24.80 5.75 -14.43
CA GLY A 158 23.85 4.68 -14.70
C GLY A 158 22.42 5.16 -14.91
N THR A 159 21.51 4.19 -15.02
CA THR A 159 20.06 4.44 -15.04
C THR A 159 19.50 4.11 -13.66
N TYR A 160 18.74 5.04 -13.09
CA TYR A 160 18.21 4.94 -11.73
C TYR A 160 16.69 5.03 -11.70
N LEU A 161 16.05 4.41 -10.72
CA LEU A 161 14.64 4.61 -10.44
C LEU A 161 14.46 5.94 -9.68
N SER A 162 13.67 6.85 -10.24
CA SER A 162 13.41 8.14 -9.60
C SER A 162 12.27 8.04 -8.59
N SER A 163 12.52 8.45 -7.35
CA SER A 163 11.51 8.50 -6.28
C SER A 163 10.34 9.42 -6.62
N ASP A 164 10.61 10.57 -7.24
CA ASP A 164 9.59 11.53 -7.67
C ASP A 164 8.71 10.97 -8.79
N LYS A 165 9.33 10.43 -9.85
CA LYS A 165 8.57 9.86 -10.96
C LYS A 165 7.75 8.65 -10.50
N PHE A 166 8.35 7.79 -9.69
CA PHE A 166 7.67 6.63 -9.11
C PHE A 166 6.47 7.07 -8.27
N SER A 167 6.64 8.01 -7.33
CA SER A 167 5.54 8.51 -6.49
C SER A 167 4.42 9.14 -7.32
N ASN A 168 4.78 9.95 -8.32
CA ASN A 168 3.82 10.67 -9.16
C ASN A 168 2.95 9.72 -10.00
N VAL A 169 3.50 8.60 -10.46
CA VAL A 169 2.70 7.57 -11.15
C VAL A 169 1.58 7.06 -10.27
N PHE A 170 1.86 6.71 -9.01
CA PHE A 170 0.83 6.19 -8.10
C PHE A 170 -0.15 7.26 -7.65
N VAL A 171 0.29 8.52 -7.49
CA VAL A 171 -0.62 9.66 -7.28
C VAL A 171 -1.57 9.84 -8.47
N SER A 172 -1.06 9.75 -9.70
CA SER A 172 -1.87 9.89 -10.91
C SER A 172 -2.86 8.73 -11.07
N ILE A 173 -2.45 7.50 -10.77
CA ILE A 173 -3.33 6.33 -10.82
C ILE A 173 -4.45 6.50 -9.79
N GLY A 174 -4.10 6.75 -8.52
CA GLY A 174 -5.08 6.92 -7.46
C GLY A 174 -6.07 8.07 -7.73
N GLY A 175 -5.59 9.21 -8.22
CA GLY A 175 -6.45 10.34 -8.62
C GLY A 175 -7.36 10.05 -9.83
N SER A 176 -6.98 9.09 -10.68
CA SER A 176 -7.81 8.64 -11.81
C SER A 176 -8.85 7.59 -11.42
N MET A 177 -8.70 6.98 -10.23
CA MET A 177 -9.64 5.99 -9.72
C MET A 177 -10.83 6.71 -9.07
N ASN A 178 -12.05 6.44 -9.56
CA ASN A 178 -13.27 7.02 -9.00
C ASN A 178 -13.76 6.21 -7.78
N LEU A 179 -12.97 6.20 -6.69
CA LEU A 179 -13.21 5.42 -5.46
C LEU A 179 -13.91 6.23 -4.35
N GLY A 180 -14.67 7.27 -4.69
CA GLY A 180 -15.30 8.14 -3.70
C GLY A 180 -14.29 8.92 -2.84
N VAL A 181 -13.08 9.12 -3.36
CA VAL A 181 -12.03 9.95 -2.76
C VAL A 181 -12.26 11.39 -3.22
N SER A 182 -12.19 12.37 -2.32
CA SER A 182 -12.31 13.79 -2.67
C SER A 182 -11.01 14.35 -3.26
N SER A 183 -9.86 13.85 -2.80
CA SER A 183 -8.56 14.26 -3.32
C SER A 183 -7.50 13.17 -3.11
N TYR A 184 -6.53 13.15 -4.01
CA TYR A 184 -5.39 12.25 -3.96
C TYR A 184 -4.13 13.07 -4.18
N TYR A 185 -3.16 13.04 -3.26
CA TYR A 185 -1.96 13.88 -3.32
C TYR A 185 -0.75 13.17 -2.71
N ARG A 186 0.44 13.76 -2.85
CA ARG A 186 1.67 13.20 -2.28
C ARG A 186 1.92 13.76 -0.88
N HIS A 187 2.15 12.89 0.09
CA HIS A 187 2.60 13.24 1.44
C HIS A 187 3.86 12.42 1.80
N GLY A 188 5.03 13.03 1.69
CA GLY A 188 6.30 12.30 1.86
C GLY A 188 6.44 11.12 0.87
N PRO A 189 6.68 9.88 1.35
CA PRO A 189 6.71 8.69 0.49
C PRO A 189 5.31 8.19 0.11
N CYS A 190 4.26 8.74 0.72
CA CYS A 190 2.90 8.25 0.59
C CYS A 190 2.15 8.98 -0.53
N ALA A 191 1.25 8.22 -1.13
CA ALA A 191 0.13 8.70 -1.90
C ALA A 191 -1.10 8.72 -0.99
N THR A 192 -1.54 9.91 -0.61
CA THR A 192 -2.59 10.13 0.39
C THR A 192 -3.95 10.27 -0.27
N ALA A 193 -4.89 9.40 0.13
CA ALA A 193 -6.29 9.48 -0.24
C ALA A 193 -7.08 10.20 0.85
N VAL A 194 -7.86 11.21 0.47
CA VAL A 194 -8.78 11.88 1.39
C VAL A 194 -10.20 11.49 1.04
N HIS A 195 -10.89 10.86 1.98
CA HIS A 195 -12.31 10.55 1.85
C HIS A 195 -13.12 11.61 2.59
N GLN A 196 -13.77 12.49 1.82
CA GLN A 196 -14.83 13.37 2.32
C GLN A 196 -16.16 12.85 1.81
N ASN A 197 -16.93 12.19 2.66
CA ASN A 197 -18.30 11.86 2.29
C ASN A 197 -19.13 13.14 2.19
N PHE A 198 -19.90 13.30 1.10
CA PHE A 198 -20.79 14.45 0.85
C PHE A 198 -21.81 14.70 1.98
N HIS A 199 -22.07 13.70 2.82
CA HIS A 199 -22.97 13.78 3.97
C HIS A 199 -22.23 13.92 5.32
N GLY A 200 -20.89 13.97 5.30
CA GLY A 200 -20.02 14.04 6.47
C GLY A 200 -19.82 12.73 7.22
N TYR A 201 -20.56 11.65 6.92
CA TYR A 201 -20.45 10.43 7.73
C TYR A 201 -19.28 9.55 7.28
N VAL A 202 -18.19 9.50 8.04
CA VAL A 202 -17.15 8.47 7.91
C VAL A 202 -17.25 7.56 9.13
N MET A 203 -17.27 6.23 8.91
CA MET A 203 -17.47 5.24 9.98
C MET A 203 -18.73 5.51 10.84
N GLY A 204 -19.80 6.01 10.21
CA GLY A 204 -21.06 6.34 10.89
C GLY A 204 -21.04 7.63 11.72
N LYS A 205 -19.98 8.46 11.62
CA LYS A 205 -19.88 9.74 12.35
C LYS A 205 -19.87 10.94 11.39
N PRO A 206 -20.80 11.91 11.54
CA PRO A 206 -20.87 13.09 10.68
C PRO A 206 -19.68 14.03 10.92
N GLY A 207 -19.22 14.67 9.84
CA GLY A 207 -18.12 15.65 9.82
C GLY A 207 -16.70 15.07 9.79
N LEU A 208 -16.50 13.76 9.66
CA LEU A 208 -15.16 13.17 9.75
C LEU A 208 -14.50 13.08 8.37
N THR A 209 -13.28 13.60 8.25
CA THR A 209 -12.38 13.37 7.11
C THR A 209 -11.52 12.16 7.44
N LEU A 210 -11.45 11.19 6.52
CA LEU A 210 -10.55 10.05 6.64
C LEU A 210 -9.41 10.21 5.66
N GLU A 211 -8.20 10.28 6.16
CA GLU A 211 -6.99 10.23 5.35
C GLU A 211 -6.42 8.82 5.40
N ALA A 212 -5.99 8.34 4.23
CA ALA A 212 -5.29 7.08 4.11
C ALA A 212 -3.97 7.31 3.38
N ASP A 213 -2.87 7.14 4.12
CA ASP A 213 -1.51 7.23 3.62
C ASP A 213 -1.09 5.87 3.05
N ILE A 214 -0.88 5.84 1.74
CA ILE A 214 -0.54 4.63 1.00
C ILE A 214 0.89 4.76 0.48
N VAL A 215 1.82 4.06 1.09
CA VAL A 215 3.20 3.96 0.58
C VAL A 215 3.32 2.77 -0.38
N HIS A 216 3.81 3.04 -1.58
CA HIS A 216 4.11 2.00 -2.57
C HIS A 216 5.58 1.62 -2.41
N ALA A 217 5.84 0.42 -1.92
CA ALA A 217 7.16 -0.03 -1.50
C ALA A 217 7.71 -1.11 -2.43
N LEU A 218 9.04 -1.17 -2.49
CA LEU A 218 9.78 -2.16 -3.25
C LEU A 218 10.46 -3.13 -2.29
N GLN A 219 10.24 -4.42 -2.49
CA GLN A 219 10.81 -5.44 -1.62
C GLN A 219 12.32 -5.55 -1.86
N CYS A 220 13.09 -5.47 -0.78
CA CYS A 220 14.52 -5.73 -0.76
C CYS A 220 14.79 -7.08 -0.09
N ASP A 221 15.53 -7.95 -0.78
CA ASP A 221 15.75 -9.34 -0.36
C ASP A 221 16.62 -9.46 0.89
N GLN A 222 17.46 -8.46 1.17
CA GLN A 222 18.39 -8.42 2.28
C GLN A 222 18.38 -7.05 2.94
N TRP A 223 18.72 -7.02 4.23
CA TRP A 223 18.94 -5.77 4.93
C TRP A 223 20.18 -5.06 4.39
N PRO A 224 20.15 -3.72 4.24
CA PRO A 224 21.32 -2.95 3.87
C PRO A 224 22.42 -3.11 4.93
N VAL A 225 23.68 -2.98 4.52
CA VAL A 225 24.84 -3.22 5.39
C VAL A 225 24.83 -2.31 6.62
N GLU A 226 24.31 -1.09 6.46
CA GLU A 226 24.12 -0.08 7.48
C GLU A 226 23.19 -0.55 8.60
N ALA A 227 22.22 -1.43 8.30
CA ALA A 227 21.30 -1.96 9.30
C ALA A 227 21.88 -3.14 10.11
N LYS A 228 23.07 -3.66 9.75
CA LYS A 228 23.67 -4.79 10.47
C LYS A 228 24.02 -4.46 11.91
N GLU A 229 24.39 -3.21 12.20
CA GLU A 229 24.67 -2.77 13.57
C GLU A 229 23.44 -2.94 14.49
N TRP A 230 22.23 -2.80 13.93
CA TRP A 230 21.01 -2.95 14.71
C TRP A 230 20.86 -4.34 15.28
N ILE A 231 21.37 -5.36 14.58
CA ILE A 231 21.32 -6.76 15.00
C ILE A 231 22.27 -6.98 16.19
N THR A 232 23.50 -6.47 16.09
CA THR A 232 24.59 -6.76 17.02
C THR A 232 24.74 -5.75 18.17
N ARG A 233 24.03 -4.62 18.17
CA ARG A 233 24.15 -3.60 19.22
C ARG A 233 23.84 -4.14 20.61
N GLU A 234 24.54 -3.62 21.61
CA GLU A 234 24.25 -3.89 23.01
C GLU A 234 22.88 -3.32 23.39
N ARG A 235 22.11 -4.06 24.19
CA ARG A 235 20.74 -3.69 24.56
C ARG A 235 20.56 -3.80 26.07
N LEU A 236 19.90 -2.79 26.64
CA LEU A 236 19.49 -2.81 28.04
C LEU A 236 18.63 -4.04 28.31
N HIS A 237 19.03 -4.81 29.33
CA HIS A 237 18.33 -6.01 29.79
C HIS A 237 18.12 -7.09 28.72
N ASN A 238 18.94 -7.11 27.65
CA ASN A 238 18.78 -8.00 26.52
C ASN A 238 17.38 -7.92 25.89
N TRP A 239 16.76 -6.73 25.88
CA TRP A 239 15.48 -6.51 25.24
C TRP A 239 15.64 -5.86 23.85
N PRO A 240 15.03 -6.42 22.78
CA PRO A 240 14.27 -7.67 22.76
C PRO A 240 15.20 -8.90 22.85
N PRO A 241 14.67 -10.08 23.26
CA PRO A 241 15.46 -11.31 23.36
C PRO A 241 16.16 -11.64 22.04
N GLU A 242 17.33 -12.26 22.12
CA GLU A 242 18.16 -12.58 20.95
C GLU A 242 17.40 -13.38 19.87
N LYS A 243 16.58 -14.35 20.27
CA LYS A 243 15.71 -15.11 19.34
C LYS A 243 14.72 -14.23 18.57
N VAL A 244 14.25 -13.14 19.19
CA VAL A 244 13.36 -12.17 18.53
C VAL A 244 14.16 -11.32 17.55
N VAL A 245 15.37 -10.88 17.93
CA VAL A 245 16.29 -10.17 17.04
C VAL A 245 16.59 -11.03 15.81
N GLU A 246 16.96 -12.29 16.01
CA GLU A 246 17.23 -13.27 14.94
C GLU A 246 16.00 -13.43 14.04
N LYS A 247 14.80 -13.59 14.59
CA LYS A 247 13.57 -13.71 13.79
C LYS A 247 13.31 -12.47 12.93
N ILE A 248 13.57 -11.27 13.46
CA ILE A 248 13.41 -10.01 12.74
C ILE A 248 14.49 -9.85 11.66
N SER A 249 15.74 -10.21 11.93
CA SER A 249 16.83 -10.06 10.96
C SER A 249 16.70 -10.98 9.74
N HIS A 250 15.91 -12.05 9.85
CA HIS A 250 15.57 -12.91 8.71
C HIS A 250 14.37 -12.40 7.91
N GLN A 251 13.68 -11.35 8.36
CA GLN A 251 12.64 -10.71 7.56
C GLN A 251 13.25 -9.85 6.46
N LYS A 252 12.53 -9.70 5.36
CA LYS A 252 12.88 -8.79 4.28
C LYS A 252 12.75 -7.33 4.74
N CYS A 253 13.36 -6.42 4.01
CA CYS A 253 13.10 -4.98 4.18
C CYS A 253 12.47 -4.40 2.91
N HIS A 254 12.07 -3.14 2.98
CA HIS A 254 11.38 -2.46 1.90
C HIS A 254 12.01 -1.09 1.65
N ALA A 255 12.21 -0.74 0.39
CA ALA A 255 12.58 0.59 -0.05
C ALA A 255 11.31 1.39 -0.37
N VAL A 256 11.25 2.64 0.06
CA VAL A 256 10.12 3.56 -0.14
C VAL A 256 10.58 4.82 -0.86
N PRO A 257 9.74 5.42 -1.73
CA PRO A 257 10.15 6.51 -2.62
C PRO A 257 10.15 7.86 -1.90
N ILE A 258 11.14 8.09 -1.04
CA ILE A 258 11.39 9.39 -0.42
C ILE A 258 12.71 9.95 -0.92
N GLY A 259 12.68 11.21 -1.39
CA GLY A 259 13.90 11.88 -1.82
C GLY A 259 14.72 12.40 -0.65
N ASP A 260 16.04 12.31 -0.73
CA ASP A 260 16.94 12.95 0.23
C ASP A 260 16.92 14.48 0.06
N ALA A 261 16.16 15.18 0.91
CA ALA A 261 16.04 16.65 0.93
C ALA A 261 17.37 17.42 1.08
N ARG A 262 18.45 16.76 1.50
CA ARG A 262 19.80 17.35 1.64
C ARG A 262 20.74 16.93 0.51
N SER A 263 20.28 16.10 -0.41
CA SER A 263 21.03 15.68 -1.58
C SER A 263 20.82 16.60 -2.76
N ARG A 264 21.88 16.73 -3.58
CA ARG A 264 21.78 17.34 -4.92
C ARG A 264 21.12 16.40 -5.93
N LEU A 265 21.01 15.12 -5.59
CA LEU A 265 20.35 14.06 -6.36
C LEU A 265 19.04 13.64 -5.67
N TYR A 266 18.31 14.60 -5.09
CA TYR A 266 17.06 14.40 -4.32
C TYR A 266 16.13 13.33 -4.89
N SER A 267 15.87 13.36 -6.20
CA SER A 267 14.89 12.47 -6.82
C SER A 267 15.42 11.07 -7.11
N LEU A 268 16.70 10.79 -6.82
CA LEU A 268 17.40 9.53 -7.08
C LEU A 268 17.90 8.84 -5.80
N GLU A 269 17.94 9.56 -4.67
CA GLU A 269 18.40 9.10 -3.35
C GLU A 269 17.28 9.01 -2.33
#